data_AF-A0A6A5HTN4-F1
#
_entry.id   AF-A0A6A5HTN4-F1
#
_cell.length_a   1.000
_cell.length_b   1.000
_cell.length_c   1.000
_cell.angle_alpha   90.00
_cell.angle_beta   90.00
_cell.angle_gamma   90.00
#
_symmetry.space_group_name_H-M   'P 1'
#
loop_
_entity.id
_entity.type
_entity.pdbx_description
1 polymer ?
#
loop_
_entity_poly.entity_id
_entity_poly.type
_entity_poly.pdbx_seq_one_letter_code
_entity_poly.pdbx_strand_id
1 'polypeptide(L)'
;MILYIFLSLIPLVSTGYHHPSQDCSGFFKYENSCNQLILDLIHDWSTAKPIPSVKISKSLYSDCRSALECVKMIDCEEKNEEISKKMADLAELCSGIAAFSSSFGSCITVIQSKESSQEYPCLKYWNNPYQTPTCEFFESEYDCAEMIVENQCGLRSLQEMNMNRKFITEFFGCKMPIESRNETKTIYATGKIVLDEGKESMLRGASNARLDDSGQDD
;
A
#
# COMPACT_ATOMS: atom_id res chain seq x y z
N MET A 1 -7.12 4.86 -8.07
CA MET A 1 -6.54 3.95 -9.07
C MET A 1 -7.25 2.60 -9.11
N ILE A 2 -7.81 2.09 -8.00
CA ILE A 2 -8.72 0.93 -7.98
C ILE A 2 -9.87 1.07 -8.99
N LEU A 3 -10.48 2.26 -9.12
CA LEU A 3 -11.47 2.54 -10.18
C LEU A 3 -10.87 2.48 -11.60
N TYR A 4 -9.60 2.88 -11.77
CA TYR A 4 -8.87 2.80 -13.04
C TYR A 4 -8.42 1.38 -13.38
N ILE A 5 -8.05 0.58 -12.38
CA ILE A 5 -7.81 -0.87 -12.48
C ILE A 5 -9.13 -1.54 -12.89
N PHE A 6 -10.24 -1.20 -12.24
CA PHE A 6 -11.55 -1.72 -12.66
C PHE A 6 -11.92 -1.29 -14.08
N LEU A 7 -11.60 -0.05 -14.50
CA LEU A 7 -11.84 0.47 -15.85
C LEU A 7 -10.91 -0.15 -16.92
N SER A 8 -9.65 -0.46 -16.58
CA SER A 8 -8.72 -1.14 -17.49
C SER A 8 -8.96 -2.65 -17.59
N LEU A 9 -9.63 -3.23 -16.60
CA LEU A 9 -10.06 -4.63 -16.59
C LEU A 9 -11.44 -4.85 -17.23
N ILE A 10 -12.12 -3.79 -17.70
CA ILE A 10 -13.37 -3.92 -18.47
C ILE A 10 -13.03 -4.52 -19.84
N PRO A 11 -13.70 -5.61 -20.27
CA PRO A 11 -13.49 -6.18 -21.59
C PRO A 11 -13.83 -5.15 -22.67
N LEU A 12 -12.89 -4.92 -23.59
CA LEU A 12 -13.13 -4.12 -24.80
C LEU A 12 -14.20 -4.84 -25.64
N VAL A 13 -15.45 -4.39 -25.54
CA VAL A 13 -16.45 -4.71 -26.56
C VAL A 13 -16.03 -3.96 -27.81
N SER A 14 -15.34 -4.63 -28.73
CA SER A 14 -14.92 -4.04 -29.99
C SER A 14 -16.15 -3.71 -30.84
N THR A 15 -16.59 -2.45 -30.79
CA THR A 15 -17.38 -1.84 -31.86
C THR A 15 -16.41 -1.17 -32.83
N GLY A 16 -15.74 -1.96 -33.66
CA GLY A 16 -14.79 -1.43 -34.64
C GLY A 16 -14.42 -2.46 -35.69
N TYR A 17 -15.07 -2.36 -36.86
CA TYR A 17 -14.62 -3.00 -38.09
C TYR A 17 -13.22 -2.49 -38.43
N HIS A 18 -12.17 -3.27 -38.12
CA HIS A 18 -10.87 -3.12 -38.76
C HIS A 18 -10.26 -4.50 -39.04
N HIS A 19 -9.53 -4.54 -40.15
CA HIS A 19 -9.15 -5.70 -40.97
C HIS A 19 -8.53 -6.88 -40.19
N PRO A 20 -8.68 -8.12 -40.71
CA PRO A 20 -8.09 -9.31 -40.11
C PRO A 20 -6.58 -9.32 -40.40
N SER A 21 -5.76 -8.92 -39.43
CA SER A 21 -4.34 -9.30 -39.36
C SER A 21 -4.18 -10.55 -38.50
N GLN A 22 -3.28 -11.42 -38.96
CA GLN A 22 -2.88 -12.74 -38.49
C GLN A 22 -3.44 -13.21 -37.14
N ASP A 23 -4.42 -14.12 -37.27
CA ASP A 23 -5.30 -14.64 -36.24
C ASP A 23 -4.60 -15.10 -34.94
N CYS A 24 -4.78 -14.30 -33.88
CA CYS A 24 -4.86 -14.81 -32.50
C CYS A 24 -6.11 -15.71 -32.32
N SER A 25 -6.29 -16.69 -33.20
CA SER A 25 -7.42 -17.63 -33.21
C SER A 25 -7.40 -18.47 -31.93
N GLY A 26 -8.35 -18.21 -31.03
CA GLY A 26 -8.40 -18.81 -29.70
C GLY A 26 -8.13 -17.83 -28.55
N PHE A 27 -7.46 -16.70 -28.82
CA PHE A 27 -7.25 -15.60 -27.88
C PHE A 27 -8.59 -15.15 -27.31
N PHE A 28 -9.58 -14.82 -28.15
CA PHE A 28 -10.86 -14.32 -27.67
C PHE A 28 -11.60 -15.28 -26.74
N LYS A 29 -11.54 -16.60 -26.97
CA LYS A 29 -12.24 -17.56 -26.10
C LYS A 29 -11.54 -17.75 -24.76
N TYR A 30 -10.21 -17.89 -24.80
CA TYR A 30 -9.42 -18.08 -23.58
C TYR A 30 -9.36 -16.78 -22.76
N GLU A 31 -9.13 -15.65 -23.42
CA GLU A 31 -9.19 -14.31 -22.82
C GLU A 31 -10.57 -14.04 -22.19
N ASN A 32 -11.67 -14.36 -22.87
CA ASN A 32 -13.01 -14.17 -22.29
C ASN A 32 -13.19 -15.01 -21.01
N SER A 33 -12.61 -16.21 -20.96
CA SER A 33 -12.65 -17.05 -19.75
C SER A 33 -11.84 -16.41 -18.61
N CYS A 34 -10.65 -15.87 -18.90
CA CYS A 34 -9.89 -15.10 -17.91
C CYS A 34 -10.62 -13.82 -17.49
N ASN A 35 -11.29 -13.13 -18.41
CA ASN A 35 -12.10 -11.94 -18.11
C ASN A 35 -13.22 -12.25 -17.13
N GLN A 36 -13.90 -13.40 -17.27
CA GLN A 36 -14.90 -13.80 -16.29
C GLN A 36 -14.29 -13.99 -14.89
N LEU A 37 -13.16 -14.70 -14.77
CA LEU A 37 -12.47 -14.85 -13.48
C LEU A 37 -12.09 -13.50 -12.85
N ILE A 38 -11.65 -12.56 -13.68
CA ILE A 38 -11.30 -11.20 -13.24
C ILE A 38 -12.54 -10.44 -12.78
N LEU A 39 -13.64 -10.49 -13.53
CA LEU A 39 -14.88 -9.80 -13.18
C LEU A 39 -15.51 -10.37 -11.91
N ASP A 40 -15.48 -11.69 -11.73
CA ASP A 40 -15.94 -12.37 -10.51
C ASP A 40 -15.10 -11.93 -9.30
N LEU A 41 -13.76 -11.93 -9.44
CA LEU A 41 -12.86 -11.42 -8.42
C LEU A 41 -13.13 -9.96 -8.06
N ILE A 42 -13.31 -9.09 -9.06
CA ILE A 42 -13.61 -7.67 -8.90
C ILE A 42 -14.91 -7.50 -8.11
N HIS A 43 -15.94 -8.24 -8.51
CA HIS A 43 -17.24 -8.23 -7.86
C HIS A 43 -17.11 -8.65 -6.39
N ASP A 44 -16.49 -9.80 -6.14
CA ASP A 44 -16.38 -10.35 -4.79
C ASP A 44 -15.50 -9.49 -3.89
N TRP A 45 -14.42 -8.91 -4.42
CA TRP A 45 -13.62 -7.91 -3.71
C TRP A 45 -14.42 -6.65 -3.38
N SER A 46 -15.25 -6.15 -4.31
CA SER A 46 -16.06 -4.95 -4.09
C SER A 46 -17.13 -5.14 -3.00
N THR A 47 -17.63 -6.37 -2.84
CA THR A 47 -18.63 -6.73 -1.83
C THR A 47 -18.02 -7.04 -0.47
N ALA A 48 -16.70 -7.21 -0.37
CA ALA A 48 -15.99 -7.53 0.86
C ALA A 48 -15.74 -6.32 1.79
N LYS A 49 -16.33 -5.15 1.49
CA LYS A 49 -16.34 -3.95 2.33
C LYS A 49 -17.21 -4.14 3.59
N PRO A 50 -16.99 -3.39 4.69
CA PRO A 50 -16.01 -2.31 4.87
C PRO A 50 -14.56 -2.80 5.07
N ILE A 51 -14.36 -3.96 5.68
CA ILE A 51 -13.04 -4.60 5.86
C ILE A 51 -13.22 -6.11 5.74
N PRO A 52 -12.53 -6.79 4.80
CA PRO A 52 -12.65 -8.23 4.67
C PRO A 52 -11.97 -8.93 5.84
N SER A 53 -12.56 -10.02 6.32
CA SER A 53 -11.86 -10.90 7.25
C SER A 53 -10.64 -11.54 6.57
N VAL A 54 -9.59 -11.85 7.33
CA VAL A 54 -8.40 -12.56 6.82
C VAL A 54 -8.76 -13.84 6.06
N LYS A 55 -9.80 -14.56 6.50
CA LYS A 55 -10.28 -15.77 5.82
C LYS A 55 -10.83 -15.47 4.42
N ILE A 56 -11.66 -14.43 4.30
CA ILE A 56 -12.23 -14.00 3.01
C ILE A 56 -11.09 -13.50 2.11
N SER A 57 -10.20 -12.65 2.62
CA SER A 57 -9.05 -12.13 1.88
C SER A 57 -8.14 -13.24 1.36
N LYS A 58 -7.92 -14.32 2.12
CA LYS A 58 -7.14 -15.48 1.66
C LYS A 58 -7.81 -16.21 0.49
N SER A 59 -9.14 -16.35 0.53
CA SER A 59 -9.90 -16.93 -0.60
C SER A 59 -9.73 -16.06 -1.84
N LEU A 60 -10.05 -14.76 -1.71
CA LEU A 60 -9.96 -13.81 -2.83
C LEU A 60 -8.53 -13.67 -3.37
N TYR A 61 -7.51 -13.77 -2.52
CA TYR A 61 -6.13 -13.79 -2.97
C TYR A 61 -5.81 -15.03 -3.82
N SER A 62 -6.37 -16.20 -3.46
CA SER A 62 -6.25 -17.42 -4.27
C SER A 62 -6.94 -17.27 -5.63
N ASP A 63 -8.13 -16.68 -5.65
CA ASP A 63 -8.88 -16.40 -6.87
C ASP A 63 -8.13 -15.40 -7.75
N CYS A 64 -7.54 -14.36 -7.13
CA CYS A 64 -6.71 -13.38 -7.81
C CYS A 64 -5.48 -14.01 -8.47
N ARG A 65 -4.76 -14.90 -7.75
CA ARG A 65 -3.64 -15.62 -8.34
C ARG A 65 -4.09 -16.48 -9.51
N SER A 66 -5.25 -17.12 -9.41
CA SER A 66 -5.80 -17.94 -10.49
C SER A 66 -6.13 -17.09 -11.74
N ALA A 67 -6.71 -15.91 -11.54
CA ALA A 67 -6.95 -14.95 -12.63
C ALA A 67 -5.64 -14.44 -13.26
N LEU A 68 -4.64 -14.10 -12.44
CA LEU A 68 -3.33 -13.64 -12.91
C LEU A 68 -2.60 -14.73 -13.71
N GLU A 69 -2.59 -15.97 -13.23
CA GLU A 69 -2.02 -17.11 -13.98
C GLU A 69 -2.80 -17.38 -15.27
N CYS A 70 -4.13 -17.20 -15.27
CA CYS A 70 -4.92 -17.30 -16.49
C CYS A 70 -4.43 -16.32 -17.56
N VAL A 71 -4.23 -15.04 -17.20
CA VAL A 71 -3.76 -14.00 -18.12
C VAL A 71 -2.32 -14.26 -18.59
N LYS A 72 -1.43 -14.75 -17.73
CA LYS A 72 -0.04 -15.07 -18.10
C LYS A 72 0.08 -16.13 -19.20
N MET A 73 -0.91 -17.01 -19.30
CA MET A 73 -0.95 -18.07 -20.30
C MET A 73 -1.51 -17.59 -21.65
N ILE A 74 -1.97 -16.33 -21.74
CA ILE A 74 -2.40 -15.74 -23.01
C ILE A 74 -1.16 -15.43 -23.84
N ASP A 75 -1.06 -16.07 -25.00
CA ASP A 75 0.00 -15.84 -25.98
C ASP A 75 -0.59 -15.21 -27.25
N CYS A 76 -0.39 -13.91 -27.43
CA CYS A 76 -0.81 -13.15 -28.61
C CYS A 76 0.11 -11.94 -28.75
N GLU A 77 1.12 -12.07 -29.60
CA GLU A 77 2.18 -11.07 -29.78
C GLU A 77 1.64 -9.69 -30.14
N GLU A 78 0.61 -9.64 -30.99
CA GLU A 78 -0.08 -8.41 -31.40
C GLU A 78 -0.75 -7.66 -30.24
N LYS A 79 -1.01 -8.34 -29.11
CA LYS A 79 -1.68 -7.83 -27.91
C LYS A 79 -0.79 -7.79 -26.68
N ASN A 80 0.51 -7.99 -26.82
CA ASN A 80 1.45 -8.07 -25.70
C ASN A 80 1.40 -6.86 -24.76
N GLU A 81 1.24 -5.64 -25.27
CA GLU A 81 1.14 -4.44 -24.42
C GLU A 81 -0.13 -4.45 -23.55
N GLU A 82 -1.26 -4.84 -24.14
CA GLU A 82 -2.56 -4.94 -23.46
C GLU A 82 -2.53 -6.04 -22.38
N ILE A 83 -1.99 -7.23 -22.73
CA ILE A 83 -1.80 -8.35 -21.80
C ILE A 83 -0.87 -7.92 -20.65
N SER A 84 0.26 -7.27 -20.96
CA SER A 84 1.23 -6.83 -19.96
C SER A 84 0.63 -5.81 -18.98
N LYS A 85 -0.15 -4.86 -19.48
CA LYS A 85 -0.85 -3.88 -18.64
C LYS A 85 -1.86 -4.58 -17.72
N LYS A 86 -2.67 -5.49 -18.26
CA LYS A 86 -3.65 -6.27 -17.50
C LYS A 86 -3.00 -7.13 -16.43
N MET A 87 -1.85 -7.75 -16.73
CA MET A 87 -1.05 -8.47 -15.75
C MET A 87 -0.54 -7.58 -14.62
N ALA A 88 -0.06 -6.37 -14.95
CA ALA A 88 0.40 -5.42 -13.94
C ALA A 88 -0.75 -4.95 -13.03
N ASP A 89 -1.90 -4.61 -13.61
CA ASP A 89 -3.10 -4.20 -12.87
C ASP A 89 -3.61 -5.33 -11.95
N LEU A 90 -3.62 -6.59 -12.43
CA LEU A 90 -3.98 -7.75 -11.61
C LEU A 90 -2.94 -8.04 -10.53
N ALA A 91 -1.64 -7.90 -10.83
CA ALA A 91 -0.60 -8.10 -9.83
C ALA A 91 -0.72 -7.09 -8.68
N GLU A 92 -1.02 -5.83 -8.99
CA GLU A 92 -1.30 -4.81 -7.98
C GLU A 92 -2.54 -5.15 -7.15
N LEU A 93 -3.65 -5.54 -7.80
CA LEU A 93 -4.86 -5.99 -7.11
C LEU A 93 -4.55 -7.19 -6.18
N CYS A 94 -3.84 -8.20 -6.67
CA CYS A 94 -3.48 -9.37 -5.87
C CYS A 94 -2.59 -9.00 -4.69
N SER A 95 -1.61 -8.10 -4.86
CA SER A 95 -0.76 -7.61 -3.76
C SER A 95 -1.59 -6.91 -2.68
N GLY A 96 -2.53 -6.07 -3.12
CA GLY A 96 -3.45 -5.40 -2.23
C GLY A 96 -4.31 -6.36 -1.41
N ILE A 97 -4.95 -7.33 -2.06
CA ILE A 97 -5.73 -8.39 -1.40
C ILE A 97 -4.83 -9.22 -0.46
N ALA A 98 -3.59 -9.50 -0.88
CA ALA A 98 -2.63 -10.25 -0.07
C ALA A 98 -2.35 -9.56 1.28
N ALA A 99 -2.24 -8.23 1.32
CA ALA A 99 -2.04 -7.48 2.55
C ALA A 99 -3.19 -7.68 3.56
N PHE A 100 -4.45 -7.75 3.09
CA PHE A 100 -5.59 -8.07 3.95
C PHE A 100 -5.67 -9.56 4.34
N SER A 101 -4.92 -10.42 3.65
CA SER A 101 -4.83 -11.86 3.92
C SER A 101 -3.67 -12.23 4.87
N SER A 102 -2.82 -11.25 5.21
CA SER A 102 -1.55 -11.44 5.90
C SER A 102 -1.57 -10.92 7.35
N SER A 103 -0.38 -10.66 7.91
CA SER A 103 -0.21 -10.17 9.29
C SER A 103 -0.86 -8.80 9.47
N PHE A 104 -0.73 -7.92 8.48
CA PHE A 104 -1.46 -6.64 8.45
C PHE A 104 -2.97 -6.84 8.54
N GLY A 105 -3.56 -7.71 7.72
CA GLY A 105 -5.00 -8.03 7.80
C GLY A 105 -5.45 -8.51 9.19
N SER A 106 -4.63 -9.32 9.86
CA SER A 106 -4.88 -9.70 11.27
C SER A 106 -4.78 -8.51 12.23
N CYS A 107 -3.80 -7.63 12.02
CA CYS A 107 -3.55 -6.45 12.84
C CYS A 107 -4.73 -5.48 12.87
N ILE A 108 -5.49 -5.35 11.78
CA ILE A 108 -6.65 -4.45 11.74
C ILE A 108 -7.62 -4.74 12.89
N THR A 109 -7.89 -6.01 13.18
CA THR A 109 -8.79 -6.40 14.29
C THR A 109 -8.22 -6.03 15.66
N VAL A 110 -6.89 -6.07 15.82
CA VAL A 110 -6.20 -5.63 17.03
C VAL A 110 -6.38 -4.13 17.20
N ILE A 111 -6.12 -3.34 16.16
CA ILE A 111 -6.26 -1.88 16.19
C ILE A 111 -7.71 -1.48 16.48
N GLN A 112 -8.68 -2.11 15.83
CA GLN A 112 -10.12 -1.88 16.06
C GLN A 112 -10.59 -2.18 17.48
N SER A 113 -9.85 -3.00 18.23
CA SER A 113 -10.16 -3.33 19.62
C SER A 113 -9.56 -2.36 20.64
N LYS A 114 -8.76 -1.38 20.20
CA LYS A 114 -8.06 -0.44 21.08
C LYS A 114 -8.82 0.87 21.21
N GLU A 115 -8.74 1.45 22.39
CA GLU A 115 -9.25 2.80 22.66
C GLU A 115 -8.19 3.85 22.35
N SER A 116 -8.64 5.02 21.90
CA SER A 116 -7.77 6.17 21.71
C SER A 116 -7.12 6.60 23.03
N SER A 117 -5.85 6.99 22.96
CA SER A 117 -5.04 7.38 24.10
C SER A 117 -4.10 8.53 23.72
N GLN A 118 -3.41 9.09 24.71
CA GLN A 118 -2.37 10.10 24.44
C GLN A 118 -1.19 9.53 23.63
N GLU A 119 -0.90 8.23 23.78
CA GLU A 119 0.16 7.55 23.04
C GLU A 119 -0.24 7.28 21.58
N TYR A 120 -1.51 6.94 21.35
CA TYR A 120 -2.05 6.64 20.02
C TYR A 120 -3.29 7.49 19.72
N PRO A 121 -3.13 8.82 19.52
CA PRO A 121 -4.27 9.71 19.29
C PRO A 121 -5.00 9.41 17.98
N CYS A 122 -4.30 8.86 16.97
CA CYS A 122 -4.87 8.47 15.68
C CYS A 122 -5.93 7.36 15.77
N LEU A 123 -5.99 6.60 16.87
CA LEU A 123 -7.08 5.65 17.11
C LEU A 123 -8.45 6.35 17.19
N LYS A 124 -8.49 7.67 17.40
CA LYS A 124 -9.73 8.46 17.27
C LYS A 124 -10.40 8.32 15.90
N TYR A 125 -9.64 7.90 14.88
CA TYR A 125 -10.15 7.65 13.53
C TYR A 125 -10.59 6.20 13.31
N TRP A 126 -10.42 5.33 14.30
CA TRP A 126 -10.86 3.93 14.35
C TRP A 126 -11.98 3.69 15.37
N ASN A 127 -12.65 4.75 15.82
CA ASN A 127 -13.60 4.79 16.95
C ASN A 127 -14.83 3.86 16.88
N ASN A 128 -14.95 3.02 15.85
CA ASN A 128 -15.98 2.02 15.78
C ASN A 128 -15.42 0.74 15.11
N PRO A 129 -15.44 -0.43 15.80
CA PRO A 129 -14.97 -1.69 15.25
C PRO A 129 -15.77 -2.16 14.02
N TYR A 130 -16.93 -1.55 13.75
CA TYR A 130 -17.79 -1.83 12.60
C TYR A 130 -17.66 -0.79 11.48
N GLN A 131 -16.81 0.23 11.61
CA GLN A 131 -16.61 1.26 10.58
C GLN A 131 -15.21 1.21 9.99
N THR A 132 -15.11 1.67 8.74
CA THR A 132 -13.83 1.99 8.12
C THR A 132 -13.18 3.17 8.83
N PRO A 133 -11.85 3.20 8.96
CA PRO A 133 -11.17 4.41 9.42
C PRO A 133 -11.43 5.58 8.49
N THR A 134 -11.35 6.80 9.04
CA THR A 134 -11.37 8.01 8.20
C THR A 134 -10.01 8.22 7.53
N CYS A 135 -9.97 9.06 6.50
CA CYS A 135 -8.77 9.25 5.68
C CYS A 135 -7.59 9.88 6.44
N GLU A 136 -7.87 10.65 7.49
CA GLU A 136 -6.87 11.25 8.36
C GLU A 136 -5.91 10.20 8.95
N PHE A 137 -6.39 8.97 9.19
CA PHE A 137 -5.55 7.86 9.66
C PHE A 137 -4.44 7.50 8.65
N PHE A 138 -4.74 7.56 7.35
CA PHE A 138 -3.77 7.22 6.29
C PHE A 138 -2.99 8.42 5.75
N GLU A 139 -3.47 9.63 6.05
CA GLU A 139 -2.95 10.89 5.55
C GLU A 139 -2.17 11.64 6.64
N SER A 140 -2.82 12.58 7.34
CA SER A 140 -2.17 13.49 8.29
C SER A 140 -1.62 12.80 9.54
N GLU A 141 -2.12 11.61 9.88
CA GLU A 141 -1.76 10.89 11.11
C GLU A 141 -1.08 9.55 10.81
N TYR A 142 -0.47 9.43 9.62
CA TYR A 142 0.21 8.21 9.17
C TYR A 142 1.35 7.79 10.09
N ASP A 143 2.15 8.74 10.59
CA ASP A 143 3.24 8.44 11.54
C ASP A 143 2.70 7.75 12.82
N CYS A 144 1.53 8.19 13.30
CA CYS A 144 0.86 7.53 14.43
C CYS A 144 0.32 6.15 14.02
N ALA A 145 -0.20 5.99 12.80
CA ALA A 145 -0.64 4.72 12.26
C ALA A 145 0.51 3.70 12.14
N GLU A 146 1.69 4.12 11.68
CA GLU A 146 2.88 3.28 11.61
C GLU A 146 3.29 2.81 13.01
N MET A 147 3.37 3.76 13.96
CA MET A 147 3.77 3.48 15.34
C MET A 147 2.82 2.49 16.02
N ILE A 148 1.50 2.63 15.87
CA ILE A 148 0.56 1.68 16.48
C ILE A 148 0.63 0.31 15.82
N VAL A 149 0.76 0.22 14.49
CA VAL A 149 0.88 -1.05 13.77
C VAL A 149 2.16 -1.79 14.20
N GLU A 150 3.28 -1.08 14.30
CA GLU A 150 4.54 -1.67 14.76
C GLU A 150 4.43 -2.15 16.21
N ASN A 151 3.96 -1.29 17.12
CA ASN A 151 3.95 -1.59 18.55
C ASN A 151 2.94 -2.70 18.91
N GLN A 152 1.79 -2.75 18.23
CA GLN A 152 0.73 -3.72 18.54
C GLN A 152 0.84 -5.02 17.74
N CYS A 153 1.46 -4.98 16.56
CA CYS A 153 1.41 -6.10 15.60
C CYS A 153 2.77 -6.48 15.00
N GLY A 154 3.83 -5.76 15.35
CA GLY A 154 5.20 -6.03 14.94
C GLY A 154 5.56 -5.51 13.54
N LEU A 155 6.88 -5.46 13.31
CA LEU A 155 7.50 -4.89 12.10
C LEU A 155 6.97 -5.49 10.78
N ARG A 156 6.63 -6.79 10.77
CA ARG A 156 6.10 -7.44 9.56
C ARG A 156 4.77 -6.83 9.13
N SER A 157 3.88 -6.55 10.06
CA SER A 157 2.57 -5.94 9.79
C SER A 157 2.75 -4.51 9.26
N LEU A 158 3.71 -3.77 9.82
CA LEU A 158 4.08 -2.43 9.35
C LEU A 158 4.62 -2.47 7.91
N GLN A 159 5.55 -3.39 7.61
CA GLN A 159 6.09 -3.54 6.25
C GLN A 159 4.99 -3.86 5.23
N GLU A 160 4.09 -4.80 5.55
CA GLU A 160 2.96 -5.16 4.70
C GLU A 160 2.00 -3.98 4.49
N MET A 161 1.75 -3.15 5.52
CA MET A 161 1.00 -1.89 5.39
C MET A 161 1.70 -0.91 4.44
N ASN A 162 2.98 -0.64 4.67
CA ASN A 162 3.75 0.37 3.92
C ASN A 162 3.89 0.01 2.44
N MET A 163 4.18 -1.26 2.14
CA MET A 163 4.30 -1.75 0.76
C MET A 163 2.97 -1.63 -0.01
N ASN A 164 1.84 -1.67 0.68
CA ASN A 164 0.51 -1.63 0.07
C ASN A 164 -0.26 -0.35 0.43
N ARG A 165 0.42 0.69 0.96
CA ARG A 165 -0.21 1.91 1.51
C ARG A 165 -1.21 2.51 0.55
N LYS A 166 -0.80 2.74 -0.70
CA LYS A 166 -1.65 3.31 -1.75
C LYS A 166 -2.92 2.48 -1.97
N PHE A 167 -2.78 1.16 -2.10
CA PHE A 167 -3.93 0.27 -2.31
C PHE A 167 -4.87 0.29 -1.10
N ILE A 168 -4.32 0.21 0.11
CA ILE A 168 -5.09 0.22 1.37
C ILE A 168 -5.87 1.53 1.51
N THR A 169 -5.20 2.67 1.33
CA THR A 169 -5.83 4.00 1.39
C THR A 169 -6.97 4.11 0.38
N GLU A 170 -6.76 3.66 -0.86
CA GLU A 170 -7.80 3.68 -1.89
C GLU A 170 -8.95 2.70 -1.60
N PHE A 171 -8.67 1.54 -1.00
CA PHE A 171 -9.69 0.57 -0.59
C PHE A 171 -10.69 1.22 0.39
N PHE A 172 -10.18 2.04 1.30
CA PHE A 172 -10.98 2.83 2.24
C PHE A 172 -11.64 4.08 1.62
N GLY A 173 -11.48 4.30 0.32
CA GLY A 173 -12.11 5.42 -0.39
C GLY A 173 -11.38 6.75 -0.25
N CYS A 174 -10.16 6.73 0.28
CA CYS A 174 -9.33 7.90 0.50
C CYS A 174 -8.48 8.21 -0.75
N LYS A 175 -8.15 9.48 -0.92
CA LYS A 175 -7.25 9.91 -2.01
C LYS A 175 -5.87 10.08 -1.39
N MET A 176 -4.90 9.27 -1.81
CA MET A 176 -3.52 9.54 -1.47
C MET A 176 -3.19 11.00 -1.85
N PRO A 177 -2.65 11.82 -0.94
CA PRO A 177 -2.02 13.07 -1.33
C PRO A 177 -0.97 12.72 -2.38
N ILE A 178 -0.90 13.49 -3.46
CA ILE A 178 0.12 13.31 -4.48
C ILE A 178 1.46 13.61 -3.79
N GLU A 179 2.16 12.57 -3.34
CA GLU A 179 3.55 12.71 -2.91
C GLU A 179 4.35 13.13 -4.14
N SER A 180 4.75 14.41 -4.19
CA SER A 180 5.86 14.79 -5.06
C SER A 180 7.05 13.95 -4.63
N ARG A 181 7.56 13.11 -5.54
CA ARG A 181 8.85 12.44 -5.38
C ARG A 181 9.89 13.47 -4.92
N ASN A 182 10.19 13.47 -3.63
CA ASN A 182 11.43 13.94 -3.02
C ASN A 182 11.32 13.69 -1.52
N GLU A 183 11.71 12.50 -1.10
CA GLU A 183 12.89 12.29 -0.23
C GLU A 183 12.81 10.86 0.31
N THR A 184 13.80 10.07 -0.09
CA THR A 184 14.08 8.77 0.49
C THR A 184 14.44 8.98 1.95
N LYS A 185 13.47 8.87 2.88
CA LYS A 185 13.78 8.67 4.30
C LYS A 185 14.28 7.25 4.49
N THR A 186 15.57 7.06 4.24
CA THR A 186 16.32 5.94 4.80
C THR A 186 16.59 6.26 6.25
N ILE A 187 15.79 5.74 7.19
CA ILE A 187 16.15 5.76 8.61
C ILE A 187 15.95 4.37 9.20
N TYR A 188 16.99 3.55 9.05
CA TYR A 188 17.39 2.56 10.05
C TYR A 188 18.90 2.67 10.20
N ALA A 189 19.34 3.58 11.07
CA ALA A 189 20.64 3.52 11.74
C ALA A 189 20.69 4.60 12.83
N THR A 190 20.63 4.13 14.07
CA THR A 190 21.28 4.65 15.28
C THR A 190 22.05 5.98 15.15
N GLY A 191 21.67 6.98 15.96
CA GLY A 191 22.59 8.01 16.44
C GLY A 191 22.33 9.44 15.95
N LYS A 192 21.57 10.19 16.76
CA LYS A 192 21.77 11.62 17.09
C LYS A 192 22.30 12.53 15.97
N ILE A 193 21.41 13.29 15.32
CA ILE A 193 21.73 14.65 14.85
C ILE A 193 20.51 15.55 15.06
N VAL A 194 20.70 16.53 15.94
CA VAL A 194 19.90 17.74 16.12
C VAL A 194 20.43 18.78 15.16
N LEU A 195 19.58 19.41 14.35
CA LEU A 195 19.77 20.75 13.75
C LEU A 195 18.35 21.28 13.44
N ASP A 196 17.66 21.90 14.39
CA ASP A 196 17.75 23.29 14.85
C ASP A 196 17.32 24.33 13.80
N GLU A 197 16.17 24.95 14.08
CA GLU A 197 15.59 26.06 13.34
C GLU A 197 16.29 27.37 13.74
N GLY A 198 16.90 28.05 12.76
CA GLY A 198 16.78 29.50 12.67
C GLY A 198 17.89 30.39 13.27
N LYS A 199 18.07 31.49 12.53
CA LYS A 199 18.59 32.82 12.92
C LYS A 199 20.09 33.01 13.12
N GLU A 200 20.65 33.67 12.11
CA GLU A 200 21.62 34.78 12.18
C GLU A 200 21.83 35.40 13.58
N SER A 201 23.09 35.45 14.01
CA SER A 201 23.64 36.52 14.84
C SER A 201 25.16 36.40 14.89
N MET A 202 25.86 37.40 14.35
CA MET A 202 27.28 37.63 14.59
C MET A 202 27.54 37.74 16.09
N LEU A 203 28.66 37.21 16.59
CA LEU A 203 29.49 37.92 17.57
C LEU A 203 30.89 37.30 17.70
N ARG A 204 31.86 38.21 17.60
CA ARG A 204 33.29 38.09 17.86
C ARG A 204 33.58 37.50 19.25
N GLY A 205 34.72 36.83 19.40
CA GLY A 205 35.37 36.71 20.70
C GLY A 205 36.33 35.54 20.85
N ALA A 206 37.46 35.57 20.14
CA ALA A 206 38.62 34.80 20.55
C ALA A 206 39.26 35.48 21.77
N SER A 207 39.29 34.82 22.93
CA SER A 207 40.37 34.95 23.93
C SER A 207 40.18 33.99 25.12
N ASN A 208 41.25 33.23 25.34
CA ASN A 208 41.87 32.87 26.61
C ASN A 208 41.31 31.75 27.51
N ALA A 209 42.18 30.73 27.61
CA ALA A 209 42.81 30.22 28.81
C ALA A 209 41.99 29.35 29.78
N ARG A 210 42.38 28.07 29.88
CA ARG A 210 43.07 27.53 31.06
C ARG A 210 43.71 26.17 30.74
N LEU A 211 45.03 26.16 30.82
CA LEU A 211 45.82 25.01 31.22
C LEU A 211 45.60 24.80 32.72
N ASP A 212 45.42 23.54 33.12
CA ASP A 212 45.97 22.88 34.32
C ASP A 212 45.08 21.68 34.65
N ASP A 213 45.63 20.47 34.51
CA ASP A 213 45.91 19.60 35.66
C ASP A 213 46.48 18.26 35.15
N SER A 214 47.80 18.10 35.33
CA SER A 214 48.51 16.83 35.17
C SER A 214 49.52 16.75 36.29
N GLY A 215 49.35 15.79 37.20
CA GLY A 215 50.33 15.57 38.25
C GLY A 215 49.88 14.58 39.31
N GLN A 216 49.90 13.30 38.97
CA GLN A 216 49.93 12.21 39.93
C GLN A 216 51.11 11.32 39.55
N ASP A 217 52.16 11.33 40.36
CA ASP A 217 52.98 10.17 40.77
C ASP A 217 54.12 10.64 41.72
N ASP A 218 54.24 9.87 42.81
CA ASP A 218 55.24 9.82 43.90
C ASP A 218 55.27 10.89 45.02
#